data_AF-A0A812K6E6-F1
#
_entry.id   AF-A0A812K6E6-F1
#
_cell.length_a   1.000
_cell.length_b   1.000
_cell.length_c   1.000
_cell.angle_alpha   90.00
_cell.angle_beta   90.00
_cell.angle_gamma   90.00
#
_symmetry.space_group_name_H-M   'P 1'
#
loop_
_entity.id
_entity.type
_entity.pdbx_description
1 polymer ?
#
loop_
_entity_poly.entity_id
_entity_poly.type
_entity_poly.pdbx_seq_one_letter_code
_entity_poly.pdbx_strand_id
1 'polypeptide(L)'
;MVPGLPGKVDWQLFAHYGGPLWTMQALVLVDRSMGRFRQALELTAEDCQWRSKTGDEEDFRAVKKGGHARSMSLLEGENFVTGFQYFNPKKIGLRMSTQSGHEDKLILNTVCNAFGINMRISMRNPDEWKYVKGQIEVGNGKGQKKYAHPHGWASVGGSSEAASFLLQLPSAQAKFNLLSACEDDAKTKAKKICVKHLGKHAEADVLEDCIFDVCRGGEDFAAAAAELLAA
;
A
#
# COMPACT_ATOMS: atom_id res chain seq x y z
N MET A 1 15.52 -37.18 1.36
CA MET A 1 15.24 -35.81 0.88
C MET A 1 14.04 -35.88 -0.03
N VAL A 2 12.87 -35.40 0.42
CA VAL A 2 11.69 -35.30 -0.45
C VAL A 2 11.82 -33.98 -1.21
N PRO A 3 11.75 -33.96 -2.55
CA PRO A 3 11.68 -32.73 -3.32
C PRO A 3 10.46 -31.93 -2.87
N GLY A 4 10.68 -30.80 -2.20
CA GLY A 4 9.61 -29.95 -1.70
C GLY A 4 8.76 -29.44 -2.85
N LEU A 5 7.45 -29.70 -2.79
CA LEU A 5 6.46 -28.99 -3.60
C LEU A 5 6.77 -27.48 -3.55
N PRO A 6 6.82 -26.77 -4.69
CA PRO A 6 7.04 -25.33 -4.68
C PRO A 6 5.96 -24.70 -3.83
N GLY A 7 6.37 -24.11 -2.71
CA GLY A 7 5.49 -23.43 -1.79
C GLY A 7 4.68 -22.38 -2.53
N LYS A 8 3.35 -22.43 -2.43
CA LYS A 8 2.49 -21.43 -3.06
C LYS A 8 2.73 -20.08 -2.38
N VAL A 9 3.30 -19.14 -3.12
CA VAL A 9 3.40 -17.72 -2.72
C VAL A 9 2.00 -17.09 -2.80
N ASP A 10 1.58 -16.44 -1.73
CA ASP A 10 0.27 -15.75 -1.64
C ASP A 10 0.41 -14.49 -0.78
N TRP A 11 0.74 -13.37 -1.42
CA TRP A 11 0.68 -12.05 -0.80
C TRP A 11 -0.67 -11.40 -1.07
N GLN A 12 -1.24 -10.78 -0.05
CA GLN A 12 -2.52 -10.10 -0.13
C GLN A 12 -2.37 -8.64 0.31
N LEU A 13 -2.96 -7.74 -0.47
CA LEU A 13 -2.92 -6.31 -0.23
C LEU A 13 -4.33 -5.74 -0.16
N PHE A 14 -4.70 -5.20 1.00
CA PHE A 14 -6.00 -4.59 1.23
C PHE A 14 -5.84 -3.13 1.61
N ALA A 15 -6.74 -2.29 1.09
CA ALA A 15 -6.77 -0.87 1.37
C ALA A 15 -8.18 -0.46 1.79
N HIS A 16 -8.25 0.34 2.85
CA HIS A 16 -9.50 0.99 3.23
C HIS A 16 -9.48 2.43 2.76
N TYR A 17 -10.47 2.82 1.96
CA TYR A 17 -10.68 4.21 1.53
C TYR A 17 -11.78 4.86 2.37
N GLY A 18 -11.57 6.10 2.80
CA GLY A 18 -12.54 6.81 3.64
C GLY A 18 -12.17 8.27 3.87
N GLY A 19 -12.90 8.92 4.78
CA GLY A 19 -12.72 10.32 5.10
C GLY A 19 -13.27 11.28 4.04
N PRO A 20 -13.11 12.60 4.24
CA PRO A 20 -13.75 13.63 3.42
C PRO A 20 -13.26 13.66 1.98
N LEU A 21 -12.00 13.27 1.74
CA LEU A 21 -11.39 13.27 0.40
C LEU A 21 -11.44 11.90 -0.28
N TRP A 22 -11.98 10.88 0.39
CA TRP A 22 -12.00 9.49 -0.09
C TRP A 22 -10.61 8.98 -0.48
N THR A 23 -9.64 9.24 0.40
CA THR A 23 -8.23 8.79 0.29
C THR A 23 -8.07 7.44 1.00
N MET A 24 -6.96 6.74 0.73
CA MET A 24 -6.63 5.53 1.48
C MET A 24 -6.27 5.91 2.93
N GLN A 25 -6.96 5.30 3.89
CA GLN A 25 -6.84 5.58 5.32
C GLN A 25 -6.12 4.46 6.07
N ALA A 26 -6.17 3.24 5.55
CA ALA A 26 -5.40 2.13 6.06
C ALA A 26 -4.97 1.20 4.94
N LEU A 27 -3.83 0.55 5.15
CA LEU A 27 -3.22 -0.43 4.26
C LEU A 27 -2.78 -1.63 5.09
N VAL A 28 -3.15 -2.83 4.66
CA VAL A 28 -2.63 -4.07 5.24
C VAL A 28 -2.08 -5.00 4.16
N LEU A 29 -0.85 -5.43 4.40
CA LEU A 29 -0.11 -6.45 3.67
C LEU A 29 -0.19 -7.74 4.47
N VAL A 30 -0.59 -8.84 3.84
CA VAL A 30 -0.70 -10.15 4.50
C VAL A 30 0.02 -11.19 3.67
N ASP A 31 0.84 -12.02 4.32
CA ASP A 31 1.46 -13.17 3.71
C ASP A 31 0.72 -14.43 4.16
N ARG A 32 0.05 -15.08 3.21
CA ARG A 32 -0.63 -16.37 3.38
C ARG A 32 0.06 -17.51 2.62
N SER A 33 1.33 -17.32 2.26
CA SER A 33 2.10 -18.33 1.53
C SER A 33 2.13 -19.65 2.31
N MET A 34 2.21 -20.76 1.59
CA MET A 34 2.04 -22.12 2.16
C MET A 34 0.63 -22.42 2.72
N GLY A 35 -0.37 -21.59 2.41
CA GLY A 35 -1.78 -21.85 2.76
C GLY A 35 -2.15 -21.52 4.21
N ARG A 36 -1.29 -20.79 4.94
CA ARG A 36 -1.53 -20.36 6.34
C ARG A 36 -1.16 -18.90 6.52
N PHE A 37 -1.73 -18.23 7.52
CA PHE A 37 -1.30 -16.88 7.90
C PHE A 37 0.13 -16.94 8.45
N ARG A 38 1.04 -16.16 7.87
CA ARG A 38 2.45 -16.10 8.30
C ARG A 38 2.79 -14.78 8.97
N GLN A 39 2.33 -13.68 8.41
CA GLN A 39 2.70 -12.34 8.85
C GLN A 39 1.77 -11.31 8.24
N ALA A 40 1.65 -10.16 8.91
CA ALA A 40 0.99 -8.98 8.40
C ALA A 40 1.81 -7.72 8.71
N LEU A 41 1.73 -6.74 7.81
CA LEU A 41 2.15 -5.36 8.02
C LEU A 41 0.96 -4.44 7.82
N GLU A 42 0.78 -3.51 8.74
CA GLU A 42 -0.30 -2.54 8.71
C GLU A 42 0.26 -1.12 8.80
N LEU A 43 -0.34 -0.22 8.04
CA LEU A 43 -0.11 1.23 8.12
C LEU A 43 -1.48 1.92 8.17
N THR A 44 -1.62 2.88 9.08
CA THR A 44 -2.81 3.73 9.17
C THR A 44 -2.45 5.19 8.98
N ALA A 45 -3.41 5.99 8.51
CA ALA A 45 -3.28 7.44 8.42
C ALA A 45 -3.38 8.13 9.80
N GLU A 46 -3.82 7.41 10.84
CA GLU A 46 -3.95 7.94 12.20
C GLU A 46 -2.59 8.28 12.81
N ASP A 47 -1.63 7.34 12.72
CA ASP A 47 -0.32 7.46 13.36
C ASP A 47 0.86 7.40 12.39
N CYS A 48 0.60 7.10 11.10
CA CYS A 48 1.60 6.94 10.06
C CYS A 48 2.76 6.00 10.45
N GLN A 49 2.49 5.01 11.32
CA GLN A 49 3.49 4.08 11.84
C GLN A 49 3.21 2.67 11.35
N TRP A 50 4.20 2.07 10.69
CA TRP A 50 4.12 0.65 10.34
C TRP A 50 4.08 -0.20 11.60
N ARG A 51 3.11 -1.12 11.65
CA ARG A 51 2.96 -2.13 12.68
C ARG A 51 3.00 -3.52 12.04
N SER A 52 3.50 -4.50 12.75
CA SER A 52 3.67 -5.87 12.27
C SER A 52 3.12 -6.90 13.24
N LYS A 53 2.69 -8.04 12.69
CA LYS A 53 2.28 -9.24 13.43
C LYS A 53 2.82 -10.47 12.71
N THR A 54 3.28 -11.48 13.45
CA THR A 54 3.80 -12.74 12.88
C THR A 54 3.11 -13.96 13.47
N GLY A 55 2.86 -14.97 12.63
CA GLY A 55 2.27 -16.25 13.00
C GLY A 55 1.03 -16.10 13.87
N ASP A 56 1.08 -16.73 15.04
CA ASP A 56 -0.02 -16.78 16.01
C ASP A 56 0.05 -15.62 17.04
N GLU A 57 0.94 -14.64 16.87
CA GLU A 57 0.98 -13.47 17.76
C GLU A 57 -0.38 -12.78 17.76
N GLU A 58 -0.96 -12.49 18.93
CA GLU A 58 -2.26 -11.82 19.00
C GLU A 58 -2.13 -10.33 18.60
N ASP A 59 -1.06 -9.67 19.06
CA ASP A 59 -0.93 -8.22 18.99
C ASP A 59 0.00 -7.70 17.88
N PHE A 60 -0.40 -6.58 17.28
CA PHE A 60 0.44 -5.78 16.40
C PHE A 60 1.48 -4.96 17.18
N ARG A 61 2.69 -4.86 16.64
CA ARG A 61 3.80 -4.12 17.26
C ARG A 61 4.41 -3.13 16.28
N ALA A 62 4.77 -1.94 16.77
CA ALA A 62 5.42 -0.93 15.95
C ALA A 62 6.79 -1.42 15.41
N VAL A 63 7.02 -1.21 14.11
CA VAL A 63 8.28 -1.55 13.44
C VAL A 63 9.33 -0.48 13.76
N LYS A 64 10.36 -0.83 14.53
CA LYS A 64 11.40 0.11 14.98
C LYS A 64 12.56 0.25 13.97
N LYS A 65 13.06 1.48 13.80
CA LYS A 65 14.24 1.80 12.97
C LYS A 65 15.52 1.30 13.67
N GLY A 66 16.32 0.46 13.02
CA GLY A 66 17.64 0.06 13.52
C GLY A 66 17.67 -1.13 14.50
N GLY A 67 16.52 -1.67 14.92
CA GLY A 67 16.51 -3.11 15.15
C GLY A 67 16.81 -3.76 13.81
N HIS A 68 17.38 -4.96 13.76
CA HIS A 68 17.11 -5.81 12.60
C HIS A 68 15.60 -5.76 12.44
N ALA A 69 15.12 -4.96 11.48
CA ALA A 69 13.76 -4.95 11.06
C ALA A 69 13.64 -6.38 10.61
N ARG A 70 13.15 -7.23 11.53
CA ARG A 70 13.17 -8.67 11.39
C ARG A 70 12.69 -8.81 9.98
N SER A 71 13.55 -9.27 9.07
CA SER A 71 13.01 -9.85 7.87
C SER A 71 11.98 -10.79 8.48
N MET A 72 10.70 -10.50 8.25
CA MET A 72 9.65 -11.31 8.84
C MET A 72 9.57 -12.63 8.06
N SER A 73 10.70 -13.03 7.46
CA SER A 73 11.19 -14.37 7.27
C SER A 73 11.04 -15.18 8.54
N LEU A 74 9.87 -15.79 8.67
CA LEU A 74 9.74 -17.03 9.41
C LEU A 74 10.52 -18.09 8.62
N LEU A 75 11.65 -18.53 9.17
CA LEU A 75 12.33 -19.73 8.70
C LEU A 75 11.39 -20.91 8.98
N GLU A 76 11.06 -21.69 7.95
CA GLU A 76 10.33 -22.94 8.08
C GLU A 76 11.26 -24.09 7.73
N GLY A 77 11.63 -24.90 8.73
CA GLY A 77 12.55 -26.03 8.51
C GLY A 77 13.85 -25.60 7.85
N GLU A 78 14.46 -24.53 8.38
CA GLU A 78 15.71 -23.90 7.89
C GLU A 78 15.61 -23.14 6.56
N ASN A 79 14.47 -23.17 5.87
CA ASN A 79 14.28 -22.49 4.59
C ASN A 79 13.42 -21.23 4.73
N PHE A 80 13.90 -20.13 4.16
CA PHE A 80 13.09 -18.94 3.93
C PHE A 80 12.18 -19.19 2.71
N VAL A 81 10.92 -18.76 2.78
CA VAL A 81 9.96 -18.89 1.67
C VAL A 81 9.58 -17.50 1.16
N THR A 82 8.94 -16.71 2.02
CA THR A 82 8.48 -15.34 1.75
C THR A 82 8.58 -14.46 2.99
N GLY A 83 8.72 -13.15 2.78
CA GLY A 83 8.94 -12.19 3.86
C GLY A 83 8.64 -10.76 3.45
N PHE A 84 8.38 -9.91 4.45
CA PHE A 84 8.43 -8.47 4.28
C PHE A 84 9.76 -7.91 4.77
N GLN A 85 10.44 -7.19 3.89
CA GLN A 85 11.66 -6.44 4.19
C GLN A 85 11.30 -4.98 4.40
N TYR A 86 11.33 -4.52 5.64
CA TYR A 86 11.20 -3.10 5.94
C TYR A 86 12.55 -2.40 5.72
N PHE A 87 12.61 -1.46 4.78
CA PHE A 87 13.80 -0.64 4.54
C PHE A 87 13.75 0.64 5.36
N ASN A 88 12.60 1.31 5.32
CA ASN A 88 12.30 2.55 6.04
C ASN A 88 10.76 2.76 6.04
N PRO A 89 10.23 3.76 6.75
CA PRO A 89 8.78 3.98 6.83
C PRO A 89 8.07 4.15 5.49
N LYS A 90 8.80 4.53 4.44
CA LYS A 90 8.27 4.81 3.10
C LYS A 90 8.48 3.66 2.13
N LYS A 91 9.21 2.61 2.49
CA LYS A 91 9.66 1.57 1.55
C LYS A 91 9.69 0.17 2.17
N ILE A 92 8.84 -0.72 1.65
CA ILE A 92 8.71 -2.12 2.05
C ILE A 92 8.97 -3.01 0.83
N GLY A 93 9.85 -4.01 0.95
CA GLY A 93 10.05 -5.06 -0.04
C GLY A 93 9.24 -6.31 0.29
N LEU A 94 8.59 -6.90 -0.71
CA LEU A 94 8.04 -8.25 -0.64
C LEU A 94 9.11 -9.19 -1.23
N ARG A 95 9.69 -9.99 -0.36
CA ARG A 95 10.89 -10.78 -0.63
C ARG A 95 10.55 -12.25 -0.70
N MET A 96 11.08 -12.96 -1.70
CA MET A 96 11.01 -14.41 -1.79
C MET A 96 12.39 -15.05 -1.76
N SER A 97 12.46 -16.30 -1.33
CA SER A 97 13.64 -17.13 -1.54
C SER A 97 13.59 -17.78 -2.91
N THR A 98 14.67 -17.67 -3.64
CA THR A 98 14.91 -18.29 -4.94
C THR A 98 16.14 -19.20 -4.85
N GLN A 99 16.42 -19.95 -5.91
CA GLN A 99 17.66 -20.73 -6.01
C GLN A 99 18.92 -19.85 -6.03
N SER A 100 18.79 -18.60 -6.46
CA SER A 100 19.85 -17.57 -6.53
C SER A 100 20.03 -16.79 -5.22
N GLY A 101 19.22 -17.04 -4.18
CA GLY A 101 19.27 -16.33 -2.91
C GLY A 101 17.94 -15.64 -2.58
N HIS A 102 17.99 -14.44 -2.03
CA HIS A 102 16.78 -13.68 -1.71
C HIS A 102 16.56 -12.57 -2.73
N GLU A 103 15.34 -12.47 -3.25
CA GLU A 103 14.97 -11.45 -4.23
C GLU A 103 13.74 -10.68 -3.77
N ASP A 104 13.84 -9.36 -3.81
CA ASP A 104 12.70 -8.46 -3.67
C ASP A 104 11.94 -8.44 -5.00
N LYS A 105 10.73 -8.96 -4.97
CA LYS A 105 9.86 -9.14 -6.14
C LYS A 105 8.97 -7.94 -6.35
N LEU A 106 8.49 -7.38 -5.24
CA LEU A 106 7.74 -6.15 -5.23
C LEU A 106 8.31 -5.18 -4.22
N ILE A 107 8.23 -3.91 -4.55
CA ILE A 107 8.57 -2.81 -3.67
C ILE A 107 7.31 -1.96 -3.52
N LEU A 108 6.81 -1.88 -2.29
CA LEU A 108 5.76 -0.96 -1.91
C LEU A 108 6.39 0.32 -1.38
N ASN A 109 6.18 1.41 -2.11
CA ASN A 109 6.49 2.76 -1.66
C ASN A 109 5.21 3.40 -1.08
N THR A 110 5.33 4.07 0.07
CA THR A 110 4.21 4.74 0.74
C THR A 110 4.60 6.13 1.20
N VAL A 111 3.63 7.04 1.16
CA VAL A 111 3.73 8.40 1.68
C VAL A 111 2.48 8.67 2.50
N CYS A 112 2.65 8.91 3.80
CA CYS A 112 1.57 9.28 4.69
C CYS A 112 1.52 10.80 4.84
N ASN A 113 0.33 11.38 4.75
CA ASN A 113 0.10 12.81 4.92
C ASN A 113 -1.15 13.04 5.78
N ALA A 114 -1.46 14.32 6.06
CA ALA A 114 -2.58 14.70 6.92
C ALA A 114 -3.97 14.22 6.41
N PHE A 115 -4.06 13.85 5.13
CA PHE A 115 -5.31 13.44 4.50
C PHE A 115 -5.40 11.94 4.25
N GLY A 116 -4.31 11.17 4.37
CA GLY A 116 -4.31 9.74 4.11
C GLY A 116 -2.95 9.21 3.69
N ILE A 117 -2.98 8.07 3.01
CA ILE A 117 -1.81 7.34 2.54
C ILE A 117 -1.84 7.30 1.01
N ASN A 118 -0.75 7.71 0.39
CA ASN A 118 -0.48 7.46 -1.02
C ASN A 118 0.48 6.28 -1.13
N MET A 119 0.27 5.42 -2.13
CA MET A 119 1.12 4.26 -2.34
C MET A 119 1.43 4.03 -3.80
N ARG A 120 2.58 3.40 -4.06
CA ARG A 120 3.00 2.92 -5.37
C ARG A 120 3.63 1.55 -5.22
N ILE A 121 3.23 0.62 -6.08
CA ILE A 121 3.88 -0.68 -6.19
C ILE A 121 4.82 -0.64 -7.40
N SER A 122 6.07 -0.98 -7.17
CA SER A 122 7.09 -1.14 -8.20
C SER A 122 7.47 -2.62 -8.26
N MET A 123 7.52 -3.17 -9.48
CA MET A 123 7.93 -4.56 -9.72
C MET A 123 9.01 -4.57 -10.80
N ARG A 124 10.00 -5.48 -10.71
CA ARG A 124 11.02 -5.62 -11.75
C ARG A 124 10.49 -6.36 -12.97
N ASN A 125 9.71 -7.41 -12.72
CA ASN A 125 9.05 -8.18 -13.76
C ASN A 125 7.53 -8.02 -13.58
N PRO A 126 6.80 -7.50 -14.59
CA PRO A 126 5.36 -7.34 -14.49
C PRO A 126 4.66 -8.66 -14.15
N ASP A 127 5.13 -9.81 -14.63
CA ASP A 127 4.51 -11.13 -14.39
C ASP A 127 4.51 -11.56 -12.92
N GLU A 128 5.26 -10.87 -12.05
CA GLU A 128 5.27 -11.13 -10.60
C GLU A 128 3.99 -10.67 -9.92
N TRP A 129 3.12 -9.92 -10.62
CA TRP A 129 1.78 -9.58 -10.14
C TRP A 129 0.95 -10.80 -9.75
N LYS A 130 1.20 -11.97 -10.39
CA LYS A 130 0.50 -13.23 -10.10
C LYS A 130 0.64 -13.71 -8.64
N TYR A 131 1.64 -13.20 -7.91
CA TYR A 131 1.87 -13.50 -6.51
C TYR A 131 1.08 -12.61 -5.55
N VAL A 132 0.51 -11.51 -6.04
CA VAL A 132 -0.25 -10.55 -5.24
C VAL A 132 -1.73 -10.61 -5.60
N LYS A 133 -2.56 -10.65 -4.56
CA LYS A 133 -4.01 -10.59 -4.64
C LYS A 133 -4.54 -9.52 -3.70
N GLY A 134 -5.84 -9.25 -3.75
CA GLY A 134 -6.51 -8.33 -2.83
C GLY A 134 -7.31 -7.26 -3.55
N GLN A 135 -7.60 -6.16 -2.86
CA GLN A 135 -8.52 -5.12 -3.35
C GLN A 135 -7.85 -4.10 -4.29
N ILE A 136 -6.52 -4.06 -4.31
CA ILE A 136 -5.77 -3.12 -5.15
C ILE A 136 -5.37 -3.86 -6.44
N GLU A 137 -6.15 -3.67 -7.50
CA GLU A 137 -5.71 -4.03 -8.86
C GLU A 137 -4.76 -2.95 -9.39
N VAL A 138 -3.70 -3.37 -10.09
CA VAL A 138 -2.80 -2.46 -10.79
C VAL A 138 -3.58 -1.84 -11.95
N GLY A 139 -3.80 -0.52 -11.91
CA GLY A 139 -4.49 0.21 -12.98
C GLY A 139 -4.61 1.70 -12.71
N ASN A 140 -3.91 2.50 -13.52
CA ASN A 140 -4.02 3.95 -13.59
C ASN A 140 -5.21 4.31 -14.50
N GLY A 141 -6.13 5.15 -14.03
CA GLY A 141 -7.17 5.75 -14.88
C GLY A 141 -8.44 4.92 -15.13
N LYS A 142 -9.57 5.66 -15.20
CA LYS A 142 -10.93 5.29 -15.61
C LYS A 142 -11.27 3.79 -15.56
N GLY A 143 -11.68 3.33 -14.39
CA GLY A 143 -12.18 1.97 -14.22
C GLY A 143 -11.90 1.31 -12.89
N GLN A 144 -11.46 2.06 -11.86
CA GLN A 144 -11.26 1.54 -10.51
C GLN A 144 -12.54 0.84 -10.03
N LYS A 145 -12.57 -0.48 -10.18
CA LYS A 145 -13.60 -1.32 -9.60
C LYS A 145 -13.32 -1.32 -8.10
N LYS A 146 -14.21 -0.67 -7.35
CA LYS A 146 -14.20 -0.78 -5.89
C LYS A 146 -14.53 -2.22 -5.56
N TYR A 147 -13.53 -3.03 -5.26
CA TYR A 147 -13.75 -4.37 -4.75
C TYR A 147 -14.19 -4.25 -3.29
N ALA A 148 -15.49 -4.19 -3.05
CA ALA A 148 -16.00 -4.33 -1.69
C ALA A 148 -15.64 -5.74 -1.21
N HIS A 149 -14.76 -5.85 -0.22
CA HIS A 149 -14.47 -7.13 0.40
C HIS A 149 -15.49 -7.34 1.53
N PRO A 150 -16.16 -8.51 1.59
CA PRO A 150 -17.29 -8.71 2.51
C PRO A 150 -16.86 -8.86 3.97
N HIS A 151 -15.57 -9.05 4.21
CA HIS A 151 -15.00 -9.27 5.54
C HIS A 151 -14.45 -7.96 6.12
N GLY A 152 -14.62 -7.77 7.44
CA GLY A 152 -14.09 -6.61 8.16
C GLY A 152 -12.55 -6.58 8.22
N TRP A 153 -12.01 -5.43 8.65
CA TRP A 153 -10.57 -5.16 8.65
C TRP A 153 -9.74 -6.22 9.41
N ALA A 154 -10.19 -6.58 10.62
CA ALA A 154 -9.51 -7.60 11.41
C ALA A 154 -9.50 -8.99 10.73
N SER A 155 -10.60 -9.37 10.08
CA SER A 155 -10.71 -10.67 9.40
C SER A 155 -9.86 -10.80 8.15
N VAL A 156 -9.51 -9.69 7.48
CA VAL A 156 -8.54 -9.74 6.37
C VAL A 156 -7.10 -9.81 6.85
N GLY A 157 -6.85 -9.55 8.14
CA GLY A 157 -5.53 -9.62 8.77
C GLY A 157 -5.04 -8.30 9.37
N GLY A 158 -5.90 -7.27 9.45
CA GLY A 158 -5.59 -6.01 10.13
C GLY A 158 -5.79 -6.05 11.65
N SER A 159 -5.46 -4.97 12.34
CA SER A 159 -5.61 -4.83 13.79
C SER A 159 -7.02 -4.39 14.21
N SER A 160 -7.36 -4.63 15.48
CA SER A 160 -8.62 -4.18 16.07
C SER A 160 -8.64 -2.66 16.30
N GLU A 161 -7.46 -2.11 16.57
CA GLU A 161 -7.18 -0.70 16.75
C GLU A 161 -7.44 0.05 15.45
N ALA A 162 -6.85 -0.42 14.34
CA ALA A 162 -7.12 0.15 13.02
C ALA A 162 -8.59 0.00 12.64
N ALA A 163 -9.22 -1.14 12.92
CA ALA A 163 -10.65 -1.31 12.67
C ALA A 163 -11.49 -0.26 13.41
N SER A 164 -11.13 0.06 14.66
CA SER A 164 -11.81 1.08 15.46
C SER A 164 -11.60 2.49 14.91
N PHE A 165 -10.38 2.84 14.50
CA PHE A 165 -10.08 4.09 13.80
C PHE A 165 -10.93 4.23 12.52
N LEU A 166 -10.98 3.18 11.70
CA LEU A 166 -11.71 3.19 10.43
C LEU A 166 -13.22 3.41 10.61
N LEU A 167 -13.81 2.93 11.70
CA LEU A 167 -15.22 3.16 12.04
C LEU A 167 -15.53 4.60 12.44
N GLN A 168 -14.54 5.36 12.92
CA GLN A 168 -14.70 6.76 13.33
C GLN A 168 -14.55 7.72 12.15
N LEU A 169 -14.08 7.23 10.99
CA LEU A 169 -13.95 8.06 9.81
C LEU A 169 -15.32 8.59 9.39
N PRO A 170 -15.44 9.90 9.11
CA PRO A 170 -16.70 10.45 8.65
C PRO A 170 -17.12 9.73 7.37
N SER A 171 -18.36 9.23 7.36
CA SER A 171 -18.97 8.67 6.16
C SER A 171 -19.10 9.78 5.12
N ALA A 172 -18.84 9.45 3.86
CA ALA A 172 -18.83 10.42 2.75
C ALA A 172 -20.20 11.12 2.50
N GLN A 173 -21.21 10.91 3.34
CA GLN A 173 -22.53 11.54 3.24
C GLN A 173 -22.52 13.05 3.55
N ALA A 174 -21.46 13.59 4.16
CA ALA A 174 -21.27 15.03 4.25
C ALA A 174 -20.44 15.55 3.05
N LYS A 175 -21.14 15.98 1.99
CA LYS A 175 -20.65 16.74 0.81
C LYS A 175 -20.01 15.92 -0.33
N PHE A 176 -20.79 15.04 -0.96
CA PHE A 176 -20.50 14.46 -2.28
C PHE A 176 -20.61 15.46 -3.46
N ASN A 177 -20.21 16.73 -3.27
CA ASN A 177 -19.91 17.63 -4.40
C ASN A 177 -18.46 17.46 -4.90
N LEU A 178 -17.65 16.59 -4.27
CA LEU A 178 -16.23 16.36 -4.59
C LEU A 178 -15.96 15.48 -5.82
N LEU A 179 -17.01 15.02 -6.53
CA LEU A 179 -16.88 14.35 -7.83
C LEU A 179 -17.03 15.31 -9.02
N SER A 180 -17.30 16.60 -8.80
CA SER A 180 -17.22 17.56 -9.90
C SER A 180 -15.77 17.62 -10.36
N ALA A 181 -15.52 17.17 -11.59
CA ALA A 181 -14.28 17.43 -12.28
C ALA A 181 -13.94 18.91 -12.08
N CYS A 182 -12.70 19.17 -11.69
CA CYS A 182 -12.23 20.52 -11.52
C CYS A 182 -12.53 21.37 -12.77
N GLU A 183 -13.03 22.59 -12.54
CA GLU A 183 -13.22 23.59 -13.58
C GLU A 183 -11.90 23.88 -14.31
N ASP A 184 -11.96 24.34 -15.56
CA ASP A 184 -10.79 24.43 -16.43
C ASP A 184 -9.67 25.34 -15.88
N ASP A 185 -10.04 26.42 -15.18
CA ASP A 185 -9.09 27.31 -14.51
C ASP A 185 -8.33 26.61 -13.39
N ALA A 186 -9.05 25.83 -12.58
CA ALA A 186 -8.44 25.07 -11.51
C ALA A 186 -7.62 23.87 -12.04
N LYS A 187 -7.98 23.29 -13.20
CA LYS A 187 -7.17 22.25 -13.86
C LYS A 187 -5.87 22.82 -14.37
N THR A 188 -5.92 24.03 -14.92
CA THR A 188 -4.72 24.75 -15.37
C THR A 188 -3.80 25.05 -14.19
N LYS A 189 -4.35 25.46 -13.04
CA LYS A 189 -3.58 25.64 -11.81
C LYS A 189 -3.00 24.32 -11.29
N ALA A 190 -3.81 23.27 -11.23
CA ALA A 190 -3.37 21.93 -10.81
C ALA A 190 -2.25 21.40 -11.70
N LYS A 191 -2.36 21.57 -13.03
CA LYS A 191 -1.32 21.21 -13.99
C LYS A 191 -0.01 21.94 -13.71
N LYS A 192 -0.05 23.24 -13.44
CA LYS A 192 1.15 24.01 -13.07
C LYS A 192 1.79 23.48 -11.79
N ILE A 193 0.98 23.15 -10.78
CA ILE A 193 1.44 22.56 -9.51
C ILE A 193 2.10 21.20 -9.78
N CYS A 194 1.45 20.32 -10.54
CA CYS A 194 1.97 19.00 -10.87
C CYS A 194 3.28 19.07 -11.66
N VAL A 195 3.37 19.91 -12.69
CA VAL A 195 4.61 20.09 -13.46
C VAL A 195 5.75 20.60 -12.56
N LYS A 196 5.46 21.53 -11.64
CA LYS A 196 6.44 22.04 -10.67
C LYS A 196 7.00 20.94 -9.78
N HIS A 197 6.18 20.02 -9.28
CA HIS A 197 6.61 18.95 -8.37
C HIS A 197 7.19 17.73 -9.08
N LEU A 198 6.54 17.26 -10.14
CA LEU A 198 6.93 16.05 -10.88
C LEU A 198 8.20 16.28 -11.72
N GLY A 199 8.42 17.50 -12.21
CA GLY A 199 9.58 17.86 -13.03
C GLY A 199 9.74 16.91 -14.23
N LYS A 200 10.88 16.20 -14.27
CA LYS A 200 11.21 15.23 -15.34
C LYS A 200 10.32 13.98 -15.37
N HIS A 201 9.54 13.73 -14.31
CA HIS A 201 8.65 12.58 -14.20
C HIS A 201 7.20 12.88 -14.61
N ALA A 202 6.95 14.06 -15.18
CA ALA A 202 5.63 14.47 -15.68
C ALA A 202 5.27 13.79 -17.02
N GLU A 203 5.30 12.46 -17.06
CA GLU A 203 4.74 11.67 -18.16
C GLU A 203 3.22 11.86 -18.22
N ALA A 204 2.61 11.65 -19.39
CA ALA A 204 1.20 12.01 -19.63
C ALA A 204 0.25 11.43 -18.57
N ASP A 205 0.33 10.13 -18.32
CA ASP A 205 -0.56 9.43 -17.38
C ASP A 205 -0.32 9.89 -15.92
N VAL A 206 0.96 10.03 -15.53
CA VAL A 206 1.36 10.49 -14.18
C VAL A 206 0.89 11.93 -13.94
N LEU A 207 0.97 12.77 -14.97
CA LEU A 207 0.53 14.15 -14.90
C LEU A 207 -0.99 14.25 -14.82
N GLU A 208 -1.74 13.44 -15.57
CA GLU A 208 -3.21 13.41 -15.47
C GLU A 208 -3.69 12.96 -14.09
N ASP A 209 -3.10 11.90 -13.54
CA ASP A 209 -3.42 11.41 -12.19
C ASP A 209 -3.10 12.48 -11.13
N CYS A 210 -1.92 13.11 -11.22
CA CYS A 210 -1.56 14.20 -10.32
C CYS A 210 -2.55 15.37 -10.42
N ILE A 211 -2.95 15.78 -11.63
CA ILE A 211 -3.92 16.85 -11.82
C ILE A 211 -5.23 16.49 -11.14
N PHE A 212 -5.73 15.27 -11.38
CA PHE A 212 -6.97 14.78 -10.80
C PHE A 212 -6.94 14.81 -9.26
N ASP A 213 -5.83 14.40 -8.66
CA ASP A 213 -5.66 14.38 -7.20
C ASP A 213 -5.49 15.78 -6.60
N VAL A 214 -4.67 16.65 -7.21
CA VAL A 214 -4.50 18.05 -6.77
C VAL A 214 -5.81 18.81 -6.85
N CYS A 215 -6.65 18.49 -7.84
CA CYS A 215 -7.98 19.07 -7.96
C CYS A 215 -8.89 18.73 -6.78
N ARG A 216 -8.65 17.61 -6.09
CA ARG A 216 -9.46 17.14 -4.95
C ARG A 216 -8.90 17.56 -3.61
N GLY A 217 -7.58 17.66 -3.48
CA GLY A 217 -6.95 17.85 -2.18
C GLY A 217 -5.72 18.76 -2.17
N GLY A 218 -5.45 19.48 -3.26
CA GLY A 218 -4.44 20.53 -3.29
C GLY A 218 -3.00 20.05 -3.51
N GLU A 219 -2.05 20.95 -3.24
CA GLU A 219 -0.62 20.76 -3.58
C GLU A 219 0.05 19.58 -2.85
N ASP A 220 -0.48 19.16 -1.70
CA ASP A 220 0.05 18.03 -0.93
C ASP A 220 0.01 16.70 -1.72
N PHE A 221 -0.94 16.55 -2.65
CA PHE A 221 -1.01 15.39 -3.53
C PHE A 221 0.11 15.39 -4.57
N ALA A 222 0.45 16.56 -5.13
CA ALA A 222 1.59 16.68 -6.04
C ALA A 222 2.92 16.43 -5.33
N ALA A 223 3.07 16.94 -4.11
CA ALA A 223 4.25 16.69 -3.30
C ALA A 223 4.41 15.20 -2.98
N ALA A 224 3.33 14.52 -2.60
CA ALA A 224 3.35 13.08 -2.32
C ALA A 224 3.64 12.25 -3.59
N ALA A 225 3.09 12.64 -4.74
CA ALA A 225 3.38 11.97 -6.02
C ALA A 225 4.87 12.11 -6.40
N ALA A 226 5.44 13.32 -6.27
CA ALA A 226 6.87 13.53 -6.51
C ALA A 226 7.74 12.70 -5.56
N GLU A 227 7.35 12.61 -4.28
CA GLU A 227 8.05 11.79 -3.30
C GLU A 227 8.00 10.30 -3.65
N LEU A 228 6.86 9.77 -4.09
CA LEU A 228 6.71 8.38 -4.53
C LEU A 228 7.54 8.04 -5.79
N LEU A 229 7.76 9.02 -6.66
CA LEU A 229 8.56 8.86 -7.88
C LEU A 229 10.08 8.89 -7.59
N ALA A 230 10.48 9.53 -6.49
CA ALA A 230 11.87 9.60 -6.05
C ALA A 230 12.33 8.41 -5.17
N ALA A 231 11.41 7.54 -4.72
CA ALA A 231 11.64 6.45 -3.77
C ALA A 231 12.00 5.09 -4.40
#